data_AF-A0A3M1E6N8-F1
#
_entry.id   AF-A0A3M1E6N8-F1
#
_cell.length_a   1.000
_cell.length_b   1.000
_cell.length_c   1.000
_cell.angle_alpha   90.00
_cell.angle_beta   90.00
_cell.angle_gamma   90.00
#
_symmetry.space_group_name_H-M   'P 1'
#
loop_
_entity.id
_entity.type
_entity.pdbx_description
1 polymer ?
#
loop_
_entity_poly.entity_id
_entity_poly.type
_entity_poly.pdbx_seq_one_letter_code
_entity_poly.pdbx_strand_id
1 'polypeptide(L)'
;MPPRRHPPPGAGMGGEKSGTPVIVPQENPCFWCVDQPCVCACGVGALISQPPGLSRMGIARVDGERCYRTSGQPCDYCVTRCPLGEGAIGFPDAGPPVVRDGCTGCGMCAYLCPPGAIRIEPEEKSP
;
A
#
# COMPACT_ATOMS: atom_id res chain seq x y z
N MET A 1 1.44 -21.05 -13.03
CA MET A 1 1.75 -19.65 -12.69
C MET A 1 1.21 -18.79 -13.83
N PRO A 2 0.26 -17.87 -13.62
CA PRO A 2 -0.11 -16.93 -14.69
C PRO A 2 1.15 -16.15 -15.15
N PRO A 3 1.26 -15.80 -16.44
CA PRO A 3 2.39 -15.01 -16.92
C PRO A 3 2.48 -13.71 -16.11
N ARG A 4 3.71 -13.33 -15.72
CA ARG A 4 3.92 -12.03 -15.06
C ARG A 4 3.50 -10.94 -16.04
N ARG A 5 2.33 -10.36 -15.82
CA ARG A 5 1.90 -9.17 -16.57
C ARG A 5 2.80 -8.03 -16.12
N HIS A 6 3.43 -7.37 -17.08
CA HIS A 6 4.12 -6.12 -16.78
C HIS A 6 3.03 -5.10 -16.43
N PRO A 7 3.07 -4.48 -15.24
CA PRO A 7 2.13 -3.42 -14.93
C PRO A 7 2.36 -2.23 -15.87
N PRO A 8 1.31 -1.47 -16.21
CA PRO A 8 1.49 -0.29 -17.04
C PRO A 8 2.44 0.72 -16.37
N PRO A 9 3.16 1.55 -17.16
CA PRO A 9 4.04 2.58 -16.62
C PRO A 9 3.31 3.44 -15.59
N GLY A 10 3.89 3.62 -14.40
CA GLY A 10 3.31 4.42 -13.32
C GLY A 10 2.21 3.76 -12.49
N ALA A 11 1.86 2.49 -12.74
CA ALA A 11 0.81 1.79 -11.99
C ALA A 11 1.27 1.19 -10.65
N GLY A 12 2.58 1.18 -10.36
CA GLY A 12 3.10 0.56 -9.15
C GLY A 12 4.32 1.27 -8.57
N MET A 13 4.64 0.90 -7.33
CA MET A 13 5.78 1.39 -6.56
C MET A 13 6.97 0.46 -6.80
N GLY A 14 8.09 1.01 -7.24
CA GLY A 14 9.29 0.24 -7.57
C GLY A 14 10.13 0.97 -8.60
N GLY A 15 11.13 0.28 -9.16
CA GLY A 15 11.98 0.90 -10.17
C GLY A 15 11.36 0.86 -11.57
N GLU A 16 11.67 1.90 -12.34
CA GLU A 16 11.12 2.16 -13.67
C GLU A 16 11.82 1.35 -14.78
N LYS A 17 12.95 0.71 -14.44
CA LYS A 17 13.76 -0.06 -15.38
C LYS A 17 13.15 -1.44 -15.60
N SER A 18 13.13 -1.89 -16.85
CA SER A 18 12.68 -3.24 -17.20
C SER A 18 13.41 -4.31 -16.38
N GLY A 19 12.65 -5.29 -15.88
CA GLY A 19 13.15 -6.32 -14.95
C GLY A 19 13.23 -5.88 -13.48
N THR A 20 12.96 -4.62 -13.14
CA THR A 20 12.89 -4.19 -11.75
C THR A 20 11.59 -4.65 -11.09
N PRO A 21 11.62 -5.19 -9.87
CA PRO A 21 10.41 -5.50 -9.14
C PRO A 21 9.55 -4.25 -8.91
N VAL A 22 8.24 -4.41 -9.10
CA VAL A 22 7.22 -3.38 -8.87
C VAL A 22 6.08 -4.00 -8.08
N ILE A 23 5.58 -3.27 -7.09
CA ILE A 23 4.36 -3.58 -6.34
C ILE A 23 3.24 -2.73 -6.92
N VAL A 24 2.13 -3.36 -7.34
CA VAL A 24 0.89 -2.66 -7.73
C VAL A 24 -0.09 -2.78 -6.56
N PRO A 25 -0.25 -1.74 -5.72
CA PRO A 25 -1.04 -1.82 -4.50
C PRO A 25 -2.47 -2.33 -4.69
N GLN A 26 -3.10 -1.98 -5.82
CA GLN A 26 -4.49 -2.32 -6.13
C GLN A 26 -4.66 -3.79 -6.53
N GLU A 27 -3.59 -4.47 -6.94
CA GLU A 27 -3.62 -5.87 -7.40
C GLU A 27 -2.95 -6.81 -6.40
N ASN A 28 -1.79 -6.43 -5.89
CA ASN A 28 -0.96 -7.27 -5.03
C ASN A 28 -0.15 -6.38 -4.07
N PRO A 29 -0.74 -5.92 -2.94
CA PRO A 29 -0.06 -5.08 -1.97
C PRO A 29 1.04 -5.86 -1.23
N CYS A 30 1.82 -5.17 -0.41
CA CYS A 30 2.67 -5.84 0.56
C CYS A 30 1.81 -6.40 1.70
N PHE A 31 1.69 -7.72 1.77
CA PHE A 31 0.90 -8.42 2.78
C PHE A 31 1.60 -8.61 4.13
N TRP A 32 2.83 -8.10 4.29
CA TRP A 32 3.65 -8.39 5.48
C TRP A 32 3.76 -9.90 5.75
N CYS A 33 4.04 -10.69 4.69
CA CYS A 33 4.17 -12.14 4.80
C CYS A 33 5.17 -12.52 5.90
N VAL A 34 4.76 -13.43 6.79
CA VAL A 34 5.57 -13.87 7.95
C VAL A 34 6.88 -14.51 7.50
N ASP A 35 6.86 -15.25 6.41
CA ASP A 35 7.99 -15.97 5.81
C ASP A 35 8.79 -15.14 4.80
N GLN A 36 8.38 -13.90 4.53
CA GLN A 36 9.04 -12.93 3.65
C GLN A 36 9.65 -13.55 2.36
N PRO A 37 8.85 -14.22 1.51
CA PRO A 37 9.36 -14.99 0.36
C PRO A 37 10.06 -14.10 -0.68
N CYS A 38 9.80 -12.80 -0.70
CA CYS A 38 10.52 -11.82 -1.53
C CYS A 38 12.00 -11.71 -1.15
N VAL A 39 12.34 -11.79 0.14
CA VAL A 39 13.72 -11.79 0.64
C VAL A 39 14.42 -13.08 0.22
N CYS A 40 13.76 -14.23 0.39
CA CYS A 40 14.28 -15.54 -0.03
C CYS A 40 14.50 -15.63 -1.55
N ALA A 41 13.62 -15.02 -2.35
CA ALA A 41 13.77 -14.95 -3.81
C ALA A 41 14.91 -14.02 -4.26
N CYS A 42 15.34 -13.09 -3.39
CA CYS A 42 16.41 -12.14 -3.69
C CYS A 42 17.80 -12.80 -3.49
N GLY A 43 18.23 -13.59 -4.47
CA GLY A 43 19.52 -14.31 -4.40
C GLY A 43 20.78 -13.43 -4.37
N VAL A 44 20.64 -12.12 -4.58
CA VAL A 44 21.75 -11.14 -4.55
C VAL A 44 21.82 -10.32 -3.25
N GLY A 45 20.88 -10.53 -2.31
CA GLY A 45 20.89 -9.84 -1.02
C GLY A 45 20.50 -8.35 -1.07
N ALA A 46 19.83 -7.90 -2.14
CA ALA A 46 19.32 -6.53 -2.23
C ALA A 46 18.11 -6.27 -1.31
N LEU A 47 17.34 -7.32 -0.99
CA LEU A 47 16.28 -7.30 0.01
C LEU A 47 16.78 -7.96 1.29
N ILE A 48 16.53 -7.33 2.42
CA ILE A 48 16.86 -7.83 3.76
C ILE A 48 15.57 -8.04 4.56
N SER A 49 15.58 -9.02 5.46
CA SER A 49 14.47 -9.23 6.39
C SER A 49 14.31 -8.00 7.28
N GLN A 50 13.07 -7.52 7.37
CA GLN A 50 12.70 -6.38 8.21
C GLN A 50 11.52 -6.79 9.10
N PRO A 51 11.44 -6.30 10.36
CA PRO A 51 10.27 -6.51 11.18
C PRO A 51 9.03 -5.87 10.53
N PRO A 52 7.82 -6.42 10.76
CA PRO A 52 6.59 -5.84 10.26
C PRO A 52 6.45 -4.36 10.63
N GLY A 53 6.03 -3.52 9.67
CA GLY A 53 5.84 -2.08 9.86
C GLY A 53 7.10 -1.23 9.72
N LEU A 54 8.29 -1.81 9.51
CA LEU A 54 9.52 -1.03 9.34
C LEU A 54 9.80 -0.64 7.88
N SER A 55 9.43 -1.48 6.92
CA SER A 55 9.58 -1.20 5.49
C SER A 55 8.66 -0.06 5.05
N ARG A 56 9.21 1.14 4.90
CA ARG A 56 8.52 2.29 4.28
C ARG A 56 8.67 2.24 2.77
N MET A 57 7.56 2.00 2.08
CA MET A 57 7.48 1.97 0.61
C MET A 57 6.84 3.23 0.04
N GLY A 58 6.08 3.96 0.86
CA GLY A 58 5.34 5.13 0.43
C GLY A 58 4.31 5.57 1.46
N ILE A 59 3.33 6.33 1.00
CA ILE A 59 2.27 6.91 1.82
C ILE A 59 0.92 6.80 1.11
N ALA A 60 -0.11 6.43 1.84
CA ALA A 60 -1.45 6.37 1.28
C ALA A 60 -2.01 7.79 1.07
N ARG A 61 -2.76 7.97 -0.01
CA ARG A 61 -3.56 9.16 -0.31
C ARG A 61 -5.00 8.76 -0.52
N VAL A 62 -5.89 9.50 0.10
CA VAL A 62 -7.34 9.28 0.02
C VAL A 62 -7.94 10.38 -0.86
N ASP A 63 -8.59 9.97 -1.94
CA ASP A 63 -9.49 10.81 -2.71
C ASP A 63 -10.82 10.91 -1.94
N GLY A 64 -11.03 12.06 -1.33
CA GLY A 64 -12.23 12.32 -0.54
C GLY A 64 -13.51 12.26 -1.37
N GLU A 65 -13.50 12.66 -2.64
CA GLU A 65 -14.72 12.70 -3.45
C GLU A 65 -15.22 11.31 -3.82
N ARG A 66 -14.30 10.36 -4.00
CA ARG A 66 -14.63 8.96 -4.30
C ARG A 66 -14.90 8.12 -3.06
N CYS A 67 -14.57 8.63 -1.86
CA CYS A 67 -14.72 7.88 -0.64
C CYS A 67 -16.20 7.67 -0.29
N TYR A 68 -16.62 6.42 -0.11
CA TYR A 68 -17.98 6.08 0.29
C TYR A 68 -18.44 6.74 1.61
N ARG A 69 -17.52 7.04 2.54
CA ARG A 69 -17.87 7.79 3.76
C ARG A 69 -18.26 9.24 3.47
N THR A 70 -17.71 9.85 2.43
CA THR A 70 -18.12 11.20 1.98
C THR A 70 -19.56 11.19 1.48
N SER A 71 -20.00 10.07 0.89
CA SER A 71 -21.40 9.84 0.50
C SER A 71 -22.28 9.27 1.64
N GLY A 72 -21.80 9.27 2.88
CA GLY A 72 -22.57 8.84 4.06
C GLY A 72 -22.67 7.32 4.25
N GLN A 73 -21.95 6.50 3.48
CA GLN A 73 -21.94 5.05 3.68
C GLN A 73 -21.03 4.65 4.86
N PRO A 74 -21.39 3.61 5.64
CA PRO A 74 -20.63 3.16 6.80
C PRO A 74 -19.43 2.28 6.42
N CYS A 75 -18.63 2.71 5.44
CA CYS A 75 -17.44 1.97 5.00
C CYS A 75 -16.25 2.18 5.95
N ASP A 76 -15.58 1.11 6.35
CA ASP A 76 -14.46 1.13 7.31
C ASP A 76 -13.26 0.24 6.90
N TYR A 77 -13.33 -0.43 5.76
CA TYR A 77 -12.40 -1.50 5.35
C TYR A 77 -10.92 -1.11 5.43
N CYS A 78 -10.59 0.08 4.97
CA CYS A 78 -9.21 0.57 4.97
C CYS A 78 -8.64 0.73 6.40
N VAL A 79 -9.49 1.05 7.38
CA VAL A 79 -9.10 1.20 8.79
C VAL A 79 -9.05 -0.16 9.46
N THR A 80 -10.13 -0.93 9.38
CA THR A 80 -10.26 -2.23 10.09
C THR A 80 -9.30 -3.29 9.57
N ARG A 81 -8.82 -3.15 8.33
CA ARG A 81 -7.84 -4.06 7.72
C ARG A 81 -6.43 -3.46 7.63
N CYS A 82 -6.19 -2.29 8.21
CA CYS A 82 -4.85 -1.75 8.27
C CYS A 82 -4.00 -2.62 9.23
N PRO A 83 -2.89 -3.23 8.77
CA PRO A 83 -2.05 -4.06 9.64
C PRO A 83 -1.32 -3.25 10.72
N LEU A 84 -1.25 -1.92 10.56
CA LEU A 84 -0.58 -1.01 11.50
C LEU A 84 -1.59 -0.21 12.37
N GLY A 85 -2.88 -0.49 12.20
CA GLY A 85 -3.96 0.10 12.99
C GLY A 85 -3.99 1.64 12.98
N GLU A 86 -4.43 2.21 14.11
CA GLU A 86 -4.63 3.66 14.28
C GLU A 86 -3.36 4.48 14.16
N GLY A 87 -2.18 3.89 14.32
CA GLY A 87 -0.90 4.58 14.09
C GLY A 87 -0.71 4.99 12.63
N ALA A 88 -1.31 4.26 11.69
CA ALA A 88 -1.17 4.49 10.25
C ALA A 88 -2.40 5.12 9.59
N ILE A 89 -3.60 4.82 10.10
CA ILE A 89 -4.85 5.37 9.56
C ILE A 89 -5.85 5.65 10.68
N GLY A 90 -6.27 6.89 10.77
CA GLY A 90 -7.29 7.35 11.71
C GLY A 90 -8.70 7.26 11.12
N PHE A 91 -9.67 7.03 12.01
CA PHE A 91 -11.08 6.92 11.66
C PHE A 91 -11.88 8.02 12.37
N PRO A 92 -12.14 9.16 11.70
CA PRO A 92 -12.94 10.23 12.28
C PRO A 92 -14.43 9.83 12.31
N ASP A 93 -15.22 10.51 13.15
CA ASP A 93 -16.66 10.29 13.26
C ASP A 93 -17.40 10.49 11.93
N ALA A 94 -16.99 11.52 11.17
CA ALA A 94 -17.52 11.84 9.86
C ALA A 94 -16.41 12.06 8.83
N GLY A 95 -16.72 11.77 7.57
CA GLY A 95 -15.81 11.98 6.44
C GLY A 95 -14.81 10.83 6.20
N PRO A 96 -13.89 11.03 5.25
CA PRO A 96 -12.91 10.02 4.87
C PRO A 96 -11.90 9.70 5.99
N PRO A 97 -11.24 8.53 5.95
CA PRO A 97 -10.16 8.20 6.87
C PRO A 97 -8.96 9.14 6.69
N VAL A 98 -8.19 9.33 7.77
CA VAL A 98 -7.02 10.22 7.78
C VAL A 98 -5.74 9.39 7.83
N VAL A 99 -4.87 9.53 6.84
CA VAL A 99 -3.56 8.84 6.83
C VAL A 99 -2.62 9.53 7.82
N ARG A 100 -1.89 8.76 8.61
CA ARG A 100 -0.99 9.23 9.69
C ARG A 100 0.45 8.79 9.42
N ASP A 101 1.39 9.34 10.20
CA ASP A 101 2.84 9.12 10.06
C ASP A 101 3.31 7.67 10.22
N GLY A 102 2.51 6.82 10.86
CA GLY A 102 2.79 5.37 10.94
C GLY A 102 2.48 4.62 9.65
N CYS A 103 1.93 5.26 8.63
CA CYS A 103 1.67 4.63 7.34
C CYS A 103 2.99 4.34 6.61
N THR A 104 3.13 3.11 6.15
CA THR A 104 4.32 2.61 5.44
C THR A 104 4.10 2.45 3.94
N GLY A 105 2.90 2.76 3.45
CA GLY A 105 2.56 2.56 2.04
C GLY A 105 2.37 1.10 1.64
N CYS A 106 1.98 0.21 2.58
CA CYS A 106 1.82 -1.22 2.29
C CYS A 106 0.83 -1.55 1.16
N GLY A 107 -0.12 -0.66 0.89
CA GLY A 107 -1.10 -0.84 -0.19
C GLY A 107 -2.36 -1.60 0.20
N MET A 108 -2.45 -2.17 1.41
CA MET A 108 -3.60 -2.96 1.84
C MET A 108 -4.92 -2.19 1.74
N CYS A 109 -4.90 -0.90 2.08
CA CYS A 109 -6.06 -0.01 1.95
C CYS A 109 -6.45 0.26 0.49
N ALA A 110 -5.49 0.37 -0.43
CA ALA A 110 -5.75 0.55 -1.86
C ALA A 110 -6.35 -0.72 -2.47
N TYR A 111 -5.81 -1.89 -2.15
CA TYR A 111 -6.31 -3.20 -2.58
C TYR A 111 -7.77 -3.45 -2.17
N LEU A 112 -8.14 -3.04 -0.96
CA LEU A 112 -9.46 -3.30 -0.40
C LEU A 112 -10.51 -2.23 -0.71
N CYS A 113 -10.10 -1.06 -1.21
CA CYS A 113 -11.00 0.08 -1.40
C CYS A 113 -11.94 -0.15 -2.59
N PRO A 114 -13.25 -0.42 -2.38
CA PRO A 114 -14.14 -0.73 -3.50
C PRO A 114 -14.28 0.39 -4.54
N PRO A 115 -14.37 1.69 -4.17
CA PRO A 115 -14.43 2.77 -5.16
C PRO A 115 -13.06 3.16 -5.73
N GLY A 116 -11.96 2.50 -5.34
CA GLY A 116 -10.61 2.89 -5.76
C GLY A 116 -10.22 4.29 -5.30
N ALA A 117 -10.74 4.74 -4.16
CA ALA A 117 -10.49 6.06 -3.59
C ALA A 117 -9.13 6.19 -2.89
N ILE A 118 -8.34 5.12 -2.83
CA ILE A 118 -7.04 5.13 -2.14
C ILE A 118 -5.94 4.72 -3.13
N ARG A 119 -4.90 5.54 -3.20
CA ARG A 119 -3.68 5.28 -3.98
C ARG A 119 -2.47 5.40 -3.08
N ILE A 120 -1.39 4.69 -3.40
CA ILE A 120 -0.12 4.83 -2.67
C ILE A 120 0.82 5.66 -3.52
N GLU A 121 1.37 6.71 -2.93
CA GLU A 121 2.46 7.50 -3.49
C GLU A 121 3.78 6.98 -2.92
N PRO A 122 4.81 6.75 -3.74
CA PRO A 122 6.16 6.54 -3.24
C PRO A 122 6.59 7.73 -2.37
N GLU A 123 7.28 7.48 -1.26
CA GLU A 123 7.98 8.55 -0.58
C GLU A 123 9.15 8.95 -1.48
N GLU A 124 9.18 10.22 -1.92
CA GLU A 124 10.36 10.77 -2.56
C GLU A 124 11.51 10.63 -1.56
N LYS A 125 12.48 9.79 -1.90
CA LYS A 125 13.70 9.70 -1.12
C LYS A 125 14.40 11.06 -1.24
N SER A 126 14.30 11.88 -0.19
CA SER A 126 15.19 13.02 0.03
C SER A 126 16.64 12.53 -0.20
N PRO A 127 17.46 13.28 -0.97
CA PRO A 127 18.76 12.84 -1.48
C PRO A 127 19.71 12.30 -0.40
#